data_AF-A0A935WPX2-F1
#
_entry.id   AF-A0A935WPX2-F1
#
_cell.length_a   1.000
_cell.length_b   1.000
_cell.length_c   1.000
_cell.angle_alpha   90.00
_cell.angle_beta   90.00
_cell.angle_gamma   90.00
#
_symmetry.space_group_name_H-M   'P 1'
#
loop_
_entity.id
_entity.type
_entity.pdbx_description
1 polymer ?
#
loop_
_entity_poly.entity_id
_entity_poly.type
_entity_poly.pdbx_seq_one_letter_code
_entity_poly.pdbx_strand_id
1 'polypeptide(L)'
;MTSSIARLAAWFEKQCKDDWEHQFGVRIETLDNPGWSLVVDIKATDLELRPFESKSIERSDDDWVQARIRRIGLSRLGVVQRTLKR
;
A
#
# COMPACT_ATOMS: atom_id res chain seq x y z
N MET A 1 -8.99 20.37 -5.45
CA MET A 1 -8.59 18.98 -5.78
C MET A 1 -8.02 18.35 -4.52
N THR A 2 -8.47 17.16 -4.11
CA THR A 2 -7.89 16.46 -2.96
C THR A 2 -6.64 15.69 -3.40
N SER A 3 -5.55 15.85 -2.65
CA SER A 3 -4.28 15.16 -2.92
C SER A 3 -4.42 13.64 -2.73
N SER A 4 -3.48 12.87 -3.30
CA SER A 4 -3.45 11.41 -3.12
C SER A 4 -3.35 11.01 -1.65
N ILE A 5 -2.61 11.78 -0.84
CA ILE A 5 -2.51 11.53 0.61
C ILE A 5 -3.82 11.82 1.34
N ALA A 6 -4.55 12.88 0.96
CA ALA A 6 -5.86 13.18 1.53
C ALA A 6 -6.89 12.08 1.19
N ARG A 7 -6.81 11.51 -0.02
CA ARG A 7 -7.65 10.37 -0.42
C ARG A 7 -7.34 9.10 0.40
N LEU A 8 -6.07 8.84 0.68
CA LEU A 8 -5.66 7.72 1.54
C LEU A 8 -6.13 7.93 2.98
N ALA A 9 -5.98 9.13 3.53
CA ALA A 9 -6.45 9.47 4.88
C ALA A 9 -7.97 9.30 5.02
N ALA A 10 -8.74 9.82 4.06
CA ALA A 10 -10.20 9.67 4.05
C ALA A 10 -10.64 8.21 3.84
N TRP A 11 -9.85 7.39 3.13
CA TRP A 11 -10.11 5.96 3.04
C TRP A 11 -9.83 5.24 4.36
N PHE A 12 -8.72 5.57 5.02
CA PHE A 12 -8.33 5.02 6.32
C PHE A 12 -9.38 5.32 7.39
N GLU A 13 -9.84 6.57 7.50
CA GLU A 13 -10.90 6.97 8.43
C GLU A 13 -12.19 6.16 8.23
N LYS A 14 -12.52 5.81 6.97
CA LYS A 14 -13.68 4.95 6.67
C LYS A 14 -13.50 3.49 7.10
N GLN A 15 -12.26 3.03 7.25
CA GLN A 15 -11.96 1.67 7.71
C GLN A 15 -11.93 1.57 9.24
N CYS A 16 -11.70 2.68 9.96
CA CYS A 16 -11.76 2.76 11.43
C CYS A 16 -13.21 2.64 11.94
N LYS A 17 -13.83 1.50 11.65
CA LYS A 17 -15.10 1.07 12.18
C LYS A 17 -14.85 -0.20 12.97
N ASP A 18 -15.53 -0.31 14.10
CA ASP A 18 -15.43 -1.45 15.01
C ASP A 18 -13.99 -1.65 15.54
N ASP A 19 -13.34 -2.78 15.25
CA ASP A 19 -12.04 -3.15 15.82
C ASP A 19 -10.89 -3.11 14.80
N TRP A 20 -11.14 -2.55 13.61
CA TRP A 20 -10.18 -2.60 12.52
C TRP A 20 -8.90 -1.84 12.86
N GLU A 21 -9.02 -0.66 13.47
CA GLU A 21 -7.89 0.20 13.85
C GLU A 21 -6.98 -0.41 14.92
N HIS A 22 -7.46 -1.39 15.69
CA HIS A 22 -6.66 -2.08 16.69
C HIS A 22 -5.82 -3.22 16.10
N GLN A 23 -6.21 -3.75 14.93
CA GLN A 23 -5.59 -4.93 14.32
C GLN A 23 -4.88 -4.65 12.98
N PHE A 24 -5.24 -3.55 12.32
CA PHE A 24 -4.86 -3.28 10.94
C PHE A 24 -4.46 -1.81 10.76
N GLY A 25 -3.75 -1.50 9.68
CA GLY A 25 -3.46 -0.12 9.38
C GLY A 25 -2.76 0.15 8.06
N VAL A 26 -2.17 1.34 8.01
CA VAL A 26 -1.36 1.85 6.91
C VAL A 26 0.04 2.11 7.42
N ARG A 27 1.04 1.58 6.73
CA ARG A 27 2.43 1.65 7.17
C ARG A 27 3.32 2.08 6.01
N ILE A 28 4.09 3.15 6.22
CA ILE A 28 5.10 3.63 5.27
C ILE A 28 6.47 3.42 5.89
N GLU A 29 7.38 2.80 5.16
CA GLU A 29 8.73 2.50 5.62
C GLU A 29 9.77 2.79 4.54
N THR A 30 10.98 3.15 4.96
CA THR A 30 12.15 3.16 4.06
C THR A 30 12.61 1.74 3.76
N LEU A 31 13.35 1.58 2.66
CA LEU A 31 13.97 0.31 2.27
C LEU A 31 15.49 0.41 2.43
N ASP A 32 16.17 -0.75 2.53
CA ASP A 32 17.63 -0.83 2.67
C ASP A 32 18.39 -0.33 1.43
N ASN A 33 17.71 -0.27 0.28
CA ASN A 33 18.14 0.42 -0.94
C ASN A 33 17.23 1.65 -1.13
N PRO A 34 17.69 2.80 -1.68
CA PRO A 34 16.88 4.01 -1.73
C PRO A 34 15.47 3.73 -2.24
N GLY A 35 14.48 4.27 -1.52
CA GLY A 35 13.09 3.96 -1.79
C GLY A 35 12.29 3.78 -0.51
N TRP A 36 11.02 3.49 -0.71
CA TRP A 36 10.05 3.35 0.35
C TRP A 36 8.99 2.31 -0.03
N SER A 37 8.31 1.80 0.98
CA SER A 37 7.15 0.94 0.81
C SER A 37 5.95 1.53 1.53
N LEU A 38 4.77 1.29 0.97
CA LEU A 38 3.47 1.52 1.59
C LEU A 38 2.79 0.16 1.67
N VAL A 39 2.45 -0.24 2.88
CA VAL A 39 1.65 -1.44 3.14
C VAL A 39 0.32 -1.00 3.72
N VAL A 40 -0.76 -1.48 3.11
CA VAL A 40 -2.13 -1.23 3.56
C VAL A 40 -2.76 -2.58 3.84
N ASP A 41 -3.17 -2.80 5.08
CA ASP A 41 -4.04 -3.92 5.40
C ASP A 41 -5.38 -3.74 4.68
N ILE A 42 -5.84 -4.78 3.98
CA ILE A 42 -7.14 -4.74 3.29
C ILE A 42 -8.09 -5.80 3.85
N LYS A 43 -7.63 -6.64 4.77
CA LYS A 43 -8.46 -7.62 5.47
C LYS A 43 -9.60 -6.92 6.20
N ALA A 44 -10.77 -7.56 6.22
CA ALA A 44 -11.98 -7.03 6.83
C ALA A 44 -12.42 -5.67 6.25
N THR A 45 -12.06 -5.39 4.99
CA THR A 45 -12.55 -4.25 4.22
C THR A 45 -13.19 -4.72 2.93
N ASP A 46 -13.96 -3.85 2.27
CA ASP A 46 -14.53 -4.10 0.94
C ASP A 46 -13.48 -4.40 -0.15
N LEU A 47 -12.19 -4.19 0.14
CA LEU A 47 -11.08 -4.44 -0.79
C LEU A 47 -10.54 -5.88 -0.69
N GLU A 48 -10.79 -6.60 0.41
CA GLU A 48 -10.27 -7.97 0.60
C GLU A 48 -10.71 -8.93 -0.51
N LEU A 49 -11.98 -8.81 -0.92
CA LEU A 49 -12.61 -9.68 -1.91
C LEU A 49 -12.54 -9.12 -3.34
N ARG A 50 -12.03 -7.89 -3.51
CA ARG A 50 -11.93 -7.31 -4.86
C ARG A 50 -10.72 -7.90 -5.58
N PRO A 51 -10.89 -8.36 -6.83
CA PRO A 51 -9.75 -8.76 -7.64
C PRO A 51 -8.82 -7.56 -7.83
N PHE A 52 -7.52 -7.79 -7.65
CA PHE A 52 -6.49 -6.80 -7.86
C PHE A 52 -5.41 -7.40 -8.76
N GLU A 53 -5.26 -6.82 -9.93
CA GLU A 53 -4.16 -7.14 -10.83
C GLU A 53 -2.90 -6.42 -10.35
N SER A 54 -1.81 -7.17 -10.24
CA SER A 54 -0.53 -6.59 -9.83
C SER A 54 -0.04 -5.60 -10.89
N LYS A 55 0.45 -4.45 -10.44
CA LYS A 55 0.94 -3.40 -11.33
C LYS A 55 2.44 -3.26 -11.18
N SER A 56 3.12 -3.12 -12.31
CA SER A 56 4.52 -2.68 -12.40
C SER A 56 4.56 -1.47 -13.31
N ILE A 57 5.12 -0.36 -12.82
CA ILE A 57 5.27 0.88 -13.57
C ILE A 57 6.76 1.21 -13.54
N GLU A 58 7.39 1.18 -14.71
CA GLU A 58 8.78 1.59 -14.91
C GLU A 58 8.78 3.01 -15.47
N ARG A 59 9.23 3.99 -14.67
CA ARG A 59 9.30 5.40 -15.07
C ARG A 59 10.69 5.75 -15.59
N SER A 60 11.71 5.11 -15.04
CA SER A 60 13.10 5.11 -15.50
C SER A 60 13.85 3.90 -14.93
N ASP A 61 15.11 3.73 -15.32
CA ASP A 61 16.00 2.69 -14.78
C ASP A 61 16.12 2.77 -13.25
N ASP A 62 16.03 3.99 -12.69
CA ASP A 62 16.20 4.29 -11.28
C ASP A 62 14.86 4.71 -10.59
N ASP A 63 13.71 4.62 -11.26
CA ASP A 63 12.39 4.90 -10.65
C ASP A 63 11.34 3.92 -11.18
N TRP A 64 10.97 2.98 -10.31
CA TRP A 64 9.88 2.05 -10.60
C TRP A 64 8.98 1.87 -9.38
N VAL A 65 7.72 1.55 -9.67
CA VAL A 65 6.68 1.28 -8.67
C VAL A 65 6.06 -0.08 -8.94
N GLN A 66 6.02 -0.93 -7.93
CA GLN A 66 5.28 -2.19 -7.97
C GLN A 66 4.18 -2.19 -6.91
N ALA A 67 2.98 -2.65 -7.29
CA ALA A 67 1.85 -2.84 -6.39
C ALA A 67 1.32 -4.26 -6.53
N ARG A 68 1.15 -4.96 -5.40
CA ARG A 68 0.66 -6.35 -5.37
C ARG A 68 -0.07 -6.67 -4.07
N ILE A 69 -1.01 -7.61 -4.13
CA ILE A 69 -1.59 -8.21 -2.92
C ILE A 69 -0.66 -9.29 -2.38
N ARG A 70 -0.42 -9.28 -1.07
CA ARG A 70 0.22 -10.37 -0.33
C ARG A 70 -0.84 -11.02 0.56
N ARG A 71 -0.89 -12.35 0.57
CA ARG A 71 -1.84 -13.15 1.37
C ARG A 71 -1.18 -13.98 2.48
N ILE A 72 0.09 -13.74 2.79
CA ILE A 72 0.78 -14.49 3.86
C ILE A 72 0.30 -13.94 5.21
N GLY A 73 -0.49 -14.74 5.94
CA GLY A 73 -1.07 -14.41 7.25
C GLY A 73 -2.31 -13.50 7.19
N LEU A 74 -2.20 -12.32 6.57
CA LEU A 74 -3.28 -11.33 6.41
C LEU A 74 -3.30 -10.79 4.97
N SER A 75 -4.49 -10.47 4.45
CA SER A 75 -4.67 -9.83 3.14
C SER A 75 -4.16 -8.39 3.19
N ARG A 76 -3.07 -8.11 2.45
CA ARG A 76 -2.38 -6.81 2.44
C ARG A 76 -2.10 -6.34 1.02
N LEU A 77 -2.36 -5.07 0.72
CA LEU A 77 -1.83 -4.40 -0.47
C LEU A 77 -0.44 -3.84 -0.14
N GLY A 78 0.58 -4.31 -0.84
CA GLY A 78 1.93 -3.78 -0.77
C GLY A 78 2.26 -2.98 -2.02
N VAL A 79 2.61 -1.71 -1.82
CA VAL A 79 3.22 -0.84 -2.82
C VAL A 79 4.68 -0.63 -2.45
N VAL A 80 5.57 -0.80 -3.41
CA VAL A 80 7.01 -0.60 -3.25
C VAL A 80 7.46 0.34 -4.36
N GLN A 81 8.13 1.42 -3.97
CA GLN A 81 8.92 2.23 -4.88
C GLN A 81 10.39 2.07 -4.53
N ARG A 82 11.21 1.74 -5.52
CA ARG A 82 12.67 1.72 -5.34
C ARG A 82 13.33 2.68 -6.31
N THR A 83 14.46 3.18 -5.85
CA THR A 83 15.42 3.94 -6.61
C THR A 83 16.77 3.23 -6.47
N LEU A 84 17.38 2.86 -7.59
CA LEU A 84 18.74 2.33 -7.57
C LEU A 84 19.69 3.48 -7.20
N LYS A 85 20.57 3.24 -6.23
CA LYS A 85 21.71 4.11 -5.98
C LYS A 85 22.73 3.80 -7.08
N ARG A 86 23.01 4.78 -7.94
CA ARG A 86 24.22 4.74 -8.78
C ARG A 86 25.46 4.79 -7.90
#